data_AF-A0A6C0DJJ5-F1
#
_entry.id   AF-A0A6C0DJJ5-F1
#
_cell.length_a   1.000
_cell.length_b   1.000
_cell.length_c   1.000
_cell.angle_alpha   90.00
_cell.angle_beta   90.00
_cell.angle_gamma   90.00
#
_symmetry.space_group_name_H-M   'P 1'
#
loop_
_entity.id
_entity.type
_entity.pdbx_description
1 polymer ?
#
loop_
_entity_poly.entity_id
_entity_poly.type
_entity_poly.pdbx_seq_one_letter_code
_entity_poly.pdbx_strand_id
1 'polypeptide(L)'
;MSPPETWGPPIWTFIHTLTENINELHFNKIKVGLFTMIKRICLFLPCPDCSNHANLFFMRVDISKMKDKNDFKYMLYTFHNIVSKRKRKQLFHPRVLEKYKYISIPNAFDNFVNVYNTKGNLNLIMESFQRGLVIKDLKLWLYNNHQYFKKKNLENIRVIPQISIQEKEIVETEHTKEILQSPPIQSELLINMENITDISQPKTIDQIDKIEDMFQV
;
A
#
# COMPACT_ATOMS: atom_id res chain seq x y z
N MET A 1 -6.74 -14.01 15.19
CA MET A 1 -6.03 -12.96 14.41
C MET A 1 -6.39 -11.61 15.01
N SER A 2 -5.46 -10.66 15.03
CA SER A 2 -5.76 -9.29 15.46
C SER A 2 -6.81 -8.66 14.54
N PRO A 3 -7.74 -7.85 15.07
CA PRO A 3 -8.79 -7.24 14.26
C PRO A 3 -8.19 -6.23 13.25
N PRO A 4 -8.90 -5.94 12.13
CA PRO A 4 -8.47 -4.95 11.14
C PRO A 4 -8.15 -3.56 11.68
N GLU A 5 -8.75 -3.20 12.81
CA GLU A 5 -8.49 -1.95 13.54
C GLU A 5 -7.07 -1.89 14.11
N THR A 6 -6.44 -3.04 14.39
CA THR A 6 -5.07 -3.12 14.91
C THR A 6 -4.03 -3.08 13.80
N TRP A 7 -4.19 -3.89 12.75
CA TRP A 7 -3.18 -4.02 11.69
C TRP A 7 -3.42 -3.08 10.51
N GLY A 8 -4.65 -2.60 10.30
CA GLY A 8 -5.01 -1.74 9.17
C GLY A 8 -4.30 -0.39 9.19
N PRO A 9 -4.34 0.38 10.30
CA PRO A 9 -3.72 1.70 10.35
C PRO A 9 -2.21 1.70 10.06
N PRO A 10 -1.38 0.77 10.57
CA PRO A 10 0.03 0.71 10.20
C PRO A 10 0.26 0.38 8.71
N ILE A 11 -0.51 -0.54 8.11
CA ILE A 11 -0.40 -0.86 6.67
C ILE A 11 -0.76 0.37 5.83
N TRP A 12 -1.88 1.03 6.12
CA TRP A 12 -2.27 2.26 5.42
C TRP A 12 -1.22 3.35 5.56
N THR A 13 -0.68 3.52 6.77
CA THR A 13 0.37 4.50 7.04
C THR A 13 1.59 4.23 6.18
N PHE A 14 2.06 2.99 6.14
CA PHE A 14 3.20 2.60 5.34
C PHE A 14 3.02 2.87 3.85
N ILE A 15 1.93 2.41 3.22
CA ILE A 15 1.76 2.57 1.76
C ILE A 15 1.54 4.03 1.36
N HIS A 16 0.85 4.83 2.19
CA HIS A 16 0.70 6.26 1.93
C HIS A 16 2.02 7.02 2.16
N THR A 17 2.80 6.67 3.20
CA THR A 17 4.12 7.25 3.45
C THR A 17 5.10 6.95 2.31
N LEU A 18 5.15 5.72 1.81
CA LEU A 18 5.97 5.39 0.64
C LEU A 18 5.60 6.26 -0.56
N THR A 19 4.31 6.34 -0.86
CA THR A 19 3.82 7.07 -2.04
C THR A 19 4.04 8.57 -1.93
N GLU A 20 3.89 9.15 -0.74
CA GLU A 20 4.13 10.58 -0.50
C GLU A 20 5.60 10.97 -0.74
N ASN A 21 6.50 10.12 -0.26
CA ASN A 21 7.94 10.39 -0.22
C ASN A 21 8.65 10.02 -1.53
N ILE A 22 7.95 9.62 -2.59
CA ILE A 22 8.57 9.46 -3.91
C ILE A 22 9.11 10.82 -4.40
N ASN A 23 10.33 10.81 -4.95
CA ASN A 23 10.85 11.92 -5.71
C ASN A 23 10.07 12.02 -7.04
N GLU A 24 9.42 13.15 -7.28
CA GLU A 24 8.57 13.38 -8.46
C GLU A 24 9.30 13.15 -9.77
N LEU A 25 10.60 13.48 -9.84
CA LEU A 25 11.47 13.26 -11.01
C LEU A 25 11.72 11.78 -11.31
N HIS A 26 11.47 10.90 -10.34
CA HIS A 26 11.72 9.46 -10.45
C HIS A 26 10.44 8.62 -10.41
N PHE A 27 9.28 9.26 -10.35
CA PHE A 27 8.00 8.57 -10.27
C PHE A 27 7.82 7.52 -11.39
N ASN A 28 8.05 7.91 -12.65
CA ASN A 28 7.88 7.00 -13.78
C ASN A 28 8.86 5.81 -13.75
N LYS A 29 10.02 5.95 -13.10
CA LYS A 29 10.98 4.85 -12.94
C LYS A 29 10.50 3.80 -11.94
N ILE A 30 9.81 4.21 -10.88
CA ILE A 30 9.48 3.31 -9.77
C ILE A 30 8.02 2.88 -9.70
N LYS A 31 7.09 3.59 -10.38
CA LYS A 31 5.65 3.41 -10.19
C LYS A 31 5.16 1.98 -10.38
N VAL A 32 5.70 1.26 -11.38
CA VAL A 32 5.32 -0.13 -11.66
C VAL A 32 5.78 -1.06 -10.55
N GLY A 33 7.03 -0.92 -10.10
CA GLY A 33 7.57 -1.70 -8.98
C GLY A 33 6.81 -1.44 -7.68
N LEU A 34 6.56 -0.17 -7.36
CA LEU A 34 5.82 0.22 -6.16
C LEU A 34 4.37 -0.30 -6.19
N PHE A 35 3.68 -0.14 -7.32
CA PHE A 35 2.33 -0.66 -7.51
C PHE A 35 2.28 -2.18 -7.30
N THR A 36 3.27 -2.90 -7.84
CA THR A 36 3.36 -4.34 -7.67
C THR A 36 3.55 -4.73 -6.21
N MET A 37 4.43 -4.03 -5.47
CA MET A 37 4.61 -4.27 -4.04
C MET A 37 3.34 -3.99 -3.23
N ILE A 38 2.67 -2.86 -3.47
CA ILE A 38 1.43 -2.51 -2.76
C ILE A 38 0.33 -3.54 -3.06
N LYS A 39 0.16 -3.93 -4.33
CA LYS A 39 -0.81 -4.97 -4.71
C LYS A 39 -0.53 -6.29 -4.00
N ARG A 40 0.74 -6.70 -3.89
CA ARG A 40 1.14 -7.91 -3.16
C ARG A 40 0.86 -7.82 -1.65
N ILE A 41 1.13 -6.66 -1.03
CA ILE A 41 0.76 -6.42 0.38
C ILE A 41 -0.75 -6.58 0.56
N CYS A 42 -1.53 -6.01 -0.36
CA CYS A 42 -2.99 -6.07 -0.30
C CYS A 42 -3.56 -7.47 -0.61
N LEU A 43 -2.88 -8.29 -1.41
CA LEU A 43 -3.28 -9.66 -1.73
C LEU A 43 -3.16 -10.59 -0.51
N PHE A 44 -2.24 -10.31 0.39
CA PHE A 44 -1.95 -11.14 1.57
C PHE A 44 -2.20 -10.40 2.88
N LEU A 45 -3.23 -9.54 2.93
CA LEU A 45 -3.65 -8.92 4.18
C LEU A 45 -4.00 -9.98 5.24
N PRO A 46 -3.88 -9.68 6.55
CA PRO A 46 -4.25 -10.59 7.64
C PRO A 46 -5.78 -10.78 7.81
N CYS A 47 -6.51 -10.87 6.69
CA CYS A 47 -7.97 -10.96 6.59
C CYS A 47 -8.34 -11.37 5.16
N PRO A 48 -8.79 -12.62 4.92
CA PRO A 48 -9.13 -13.12 3.58
C PRO A 48 -10.14 -12.25 2.83
N ASP A 49 -11.21 -11.81 3.51
CA ASP A 49 -12.20 -10.92 2.91
C ASP A 49 -11.58 -9.57 2.50
N CYS A 50 -10.69 -9.03 3.33
CA CYS A 50 -10.01 -7.78 3.05
C CYS A 50 -9.11 -7.92 1.81
N SER A 51 -8.37 -9.04 1.72
CA SER A 51 -7.55 -9.38 0.56
C SER A 51 -8.37 -9.52 -0.72
N ASN A 52 -9.51 -10.22 -0.66
CA ASN A 52 -10.39 -10.40 -1.82
C ASN A 52 -10.91 -9.06 -2.34
N HIS A 53 -11.42 -8.20 -1.45
CA HIS A 53 -11.89 -6.86 -1.84
C HIS A 53 -10.76 -5.98 -2.41
N ALA A 54 -9.57 -6.05 -1.82
CA ALA A 54 -8.42 -5.30 -2.32
C ALA A 54 -7.99 -5.79 -3.70
N ASN A 55 -7.95 -7.10 -3.93
CA ASN A 55 -7.61 -7.67 -5.22
C ASN A 55 -8.58 -7.21 -6.33
N LEU A 56 -9.89 -7.23 -6.05
CA LEU A 56 -10.91 -6.74 -6.98
C LEU A 56 -10.74 -5.26 -7.33
N PHE A 57 -10.33 -4.44 -6.36
CA PHE A 57 -9.99 -3.03 -6.61
C PHE A 57 -8.78 -2.92 -7.55
N PHE A 58 -7.66 -3.57 -7.22
CA PHE A 58 -6.43 -3.47 -7.99
C PHE A 58 -6.50 -4.11 -9.39
N MET A 59 -7.43 -5.02 -9.65
CA MET A 59 -7.71 -5.54 -11.01
C MET A 59 -8.26 -4.46 -11.96
N ARG A 60 -8.88 -3.40 -11.42
CA ARG A 60 -9.49 -2.31 -12.20
C ARG A 60 -8.57 -1.11 -12.36
N VAL A 61 -7.44 -1.10 -11.65
CA VAL A 61 -6.50 0.02 -11.68
C VAL A 61 -5.54 -0.16 -12.85
N ASP A 62 -5.52 0.84 -13.73
CA ASP A 62 -4.57 0.92 -14.84
C ASP A 62 -3.42 1.86 -14.48
N ILE A 63 -2.26 1.27 -14.12
CA ILE A 63 -1.05 2.01 -13.73
C ILE A 63 -0.44 2.81 -14.90
N SER A 64 -0.75 2.45 -16.15
CA SER A 64 -0.23 3.16 -17.33
C SER A 64 -0.78 4.58 -17.43
N LYS A 65 -2.00 4.81 -16.90
CA LYS A 65 -2.69 6.10 -16.90
C LYS A 65 -2.17 7.08 -15.86
N MET A 66 -1.38 6.62 -14.87
CA MET A 66 -0.81 7.49 -13.85
C MET A 66 0.40 8.23 -14.41
N LYS A 67 0.28 9.55 -14.51
CA LYS A 67 1.30 10.45 -15.09
C LYS A 67 2.30 10.91 -14.05
N ASP A 68 1.81 11.14 -12.82
CA ASP A 68 2.62 11.65 -11.72
C ASP A 68 2.29 10.97 -10.38
N LYS A 69 3.06 11.35 -9.36
CA LYS A 69 2.92 10.84 -7.99
C LYS A 69 1.55 11.15 -7.39
N ASN A 70 0.92 12.27 -7.74
CA ASN A 70 -0.38 12.63 -7.20
C ASN A 70 -1.46 11.69 -7.71
N ASP A 71 -1.42 11.25 -8.96
CA ASP A 71 -2.35 10.23 -9.47
C ASP A 71 -2.30 8.96 -8.61
N PHE A 72 -1.09 8.52 -8.25
CA PHE A 72 -0.89 7.36 -7.37
C PHE A 72 -1.44 7.62 -5.96
N LYS A 73 -1.12 8.78 -5.36
CA LYS A 73 -1.63 9.17 -4.03
C LYS A 73 -3.16 9.17 -4.00
N TYR A 74 -3.79 9.75 -5.02
CA TYR A 74 -5.25 9.85 -5.12
C TYR A 74 -5.91 8.50 -5.43
N MET A 75 -5.25 7.61 -6.16
CA MET A 75 -5.71 6.23 -6.32
C MET A 75 -5.77 5.52 -4.95
N LEU A 76 -4.72 5.60 -4.14
CA LEU A 76 -4.71 5.00 -2.79
C LEU A 76 -5.71 5.66 -1.84
N TYR A 77 -5.87 6.98 -1.91
CA TYR A 77 -6.87 7.71 -1.15
C TYR A 77 -8.30 7.25 -1.50
N THR A 78 -8.58 7.11 -2.80
CA THR A 78 -9.86 6.61 -3.30
C THR A 78 -10.11 5.19 -2.82
N PHE A 79 -9.09 4.33 -2.91
CA PHE A 79 -9.16 2.97 -2.38
C PHE A 79 -9.51 2.95 -0.89
N HIS A 80 -8.83 3.76 -0.08
CA HIS A 80 -9.07 3.86 1.36
C HIS A 80 -10.51 4.31 1.65
N ASN A 81 -11.02 5.31 0.93
CA ASN A 81 -12.40 5.78 1.08
C ASN A 81 -13.44 4.76 0.64
N ILE A 82 -13.17 3.95 -0.39
CA ILE A 82 -14.04 2.82 -0.77
C ILE A 82 -14.13 1.81 0.39
N VAL A 83 -13.00 1.49 1.03
CA VAL A 83 -12.96 0.61 2.20
C VAL A 83 -13.72 1.24 3.38
N SER A 84 -13.53 2.53 3.65
CA SER A 84 -14.27 3.25 4.71
C SER A 84 -15.77 3.22 4.46
N LYS A 85 -16.22 3.53 3.23
CA LYS A 85 -17.64 3.47 2.83
C LYS A 85 -18.23 2.08 3.05
N ARG A 86 -17.52 1.03 2.63
CA ARG A 86 -17.95 -0.37 2.84
C ARG A 86 -18.08 -0.72 4.32
N LYS A 87 -17.17 -0.21 5.15
CA LYS A 87 -17.21 -0.37 6.61
C LYS A 87 -18.16 0.61 7.32
N ARG A 88 -18.93 1.41 6.57
CA ARG A 88 -19.83 2.46 7.11
C ARG A 88 -19.11 3.44 8.03
N LYS A 89 -17.85 3.75 7.72
CA LYS A 89 -17.04 4.76 8.40
C LYS A 89 -17.08 6.08 7.63
N GLN A 90 -16.75 7.18 8.31
CA GLN A 90 -16.63 8.49 7.68
C GLN A 90 -15.59 8.46 6.55
N LEU A 91 -15.88 9.19 5.47
CA LEU A 91 -14.94 9.38 4.38
C LEU A 91 -13.87 10.39 4.80
N PHE A 92 -12.63 10.10 4.46
CA PHE A 92 -11.53 11.01 4.72
C PHE A 92 -11.56 12.20 3.77
N HIS A 93 -11.28 13.39 4.28
CA HIS A 93 -10.99 14.57 3.45
C HIS A 93 -9.56 14.46 2.87
N PRO A 94 -9.29 14.94 1.63
CA PRO A 94 -7.96 14.85 1.01
C PRO A 94 -6.81 15.44 1.84
N ARG A 95 -7.10 16.44 2.69
CA ARG A 95 -6.17 17.03 3.68
C ARG A 95 -5.48 15.99 4.58
N VAL A 96 -6.08 14.82 4.79
CA VAL A 96 -5.47 13.73 5.56
C VAL A 96 -4.13 13.27 4.97
N LEU A 97 -3.90 13.51 3.66
CA LEU A 97 -2.68 13.10 2.97
C LEU A 97 -1.45 13.88 3.43
N GLU A 98 -1.62 15.11 3.94
CA GLU A 98 -0.53 15.98 4.36
C GLU A 98 0.31 15.38 5.49
N LYS A 99 -0.32 14.60 6.38
CA LYS A 99 0.40 13.98 7.52
C LYS A 99 1.51 13.03 7.06
N TYR A 100 1.36 12.40 5.90
CA TYR A 100 2.33 11.40 5.41
C TYR A 100 3.67 12.00 4.98
N LYS A 101 3.73 13.33 4.77
CA LYS A 101 4.98 14.08 4.47
C LYS A 101 5.97 14.03 5.63
N TYR A 102 5.44 13.91 6.85
CA TYR A 102 6.22 14.02 8.08
C TYR A 102 6.62 12.66 8.67
N ILE A 103 6.10 11.56 8.11
CA ILE A 103 6.35 10.21 8.61
C ILE A 103 7.61 9.63 7.94
N SER A 104 8.49 9.03 8.75
CA SER A 104 9.70 8.32 8.29
C SER A 104 9.34 7.01 7.60
N ILE A 105 9.91 6.72 6.43
CA ILE A 105 9.73 5.42 5.76
C ILE A 105 10.20 4.25 6.66
N PRO A 106 11.40 4.28 7.27
CA PRO A 106 11.82 3.26 8.23
C PRO A 106 10.80 3.01 9.34
N ASN A 107 10.37 4.05 10.06
CA ASN A 107 9.43 3.90 11.17
C ASN A 107 8.07 3.36 10.69
N ALA A 108 7.62 3.77 9.50
CA ALA A 108 6.38 3.25 8.93
C ALA A 108 6.52 1.78 8.54
N PHE A 109 7.68 1.38 8.00
CA PHE A 109 7.98 0.00 7.64
C PHE A 109 8.02 -0.92 8.87
N ASP A 110 8.69 -0.51 9.95
CA ASP A 110 8.81 -1.33 11.16
C ASP A 110 7.43 -1.58 11.79
N ASN A 111 6.61 -0.52 11.88
CA ASN A 111 5.23 -0.63 12.33
C ASN A 111 4.40 -1.55 11.42
N PHE A 112 4.61 -1.48 10.10
CA PHE A 112 3.97 -2.38 9.14
C PHE A 112 4.37 -3.84 9.38
N VAL A 113 5.66 -4.16 9.45
CA VAL A 113 6.15 -5.54 9.62
C VAL A 113 5.64 -6.15 10.93
N ASN A 114 5.63 -5.36 12.00
CA ASN A 114 5.17 -5.81 13.32
C ASN A 114 3.72 -6.29 13.33
N VAL A 115 2.85 -5.71 12.49
CA VAL A 115 1.42 -6.08 12.45
C VAL A 115 1.03 -6.95 11.27
N TYR A 116 1.84 -6.97 10.21
CA TYR A 116 1.53 -7.70 8.99
C TYR A 116 1.67 -9.21 9.18
N ASN A 117 2.69 -9.67 9.90
CA ASN A 117 2.88 -11.09 10.14
C ASN A 117 2.14 -11.57 11.40
N THR A 118 0.90 -12.04 11.26
CA THR A 118 0.15 -12.61 12.39
C THR A 118 0.67 -14.02 12.72
N LYS A 119 1.35 -14.14 13.87
CA LYS A 119 1.78 -15.44 14.41
C LYS A 119 0.58 -16.21 14.98
N GLY A 120 0.60 -17.55 14.88
CA GLY A 120 -0.20 -18.42 15.75
C GLY A 120 -1.58 -18.88 15.26
N ASN A 121 -1.97 -18.65 14.00
CA ASN A 121 -3.16 -19.29 13.44
C ASN A 121 -2.76 -20.43 12.48
N LEU A 122 -2.93 -21.68 12.92
CA LEU A 122 -2.59 -22.87 12.14
C LEU A 122 -3.40 -22.99 10.84
N ASN A 123 -4.61 -22.44 10.79
CA ASN A 123 -5.45 -22.44 9.60
C ASN A 123 -4.96 -21.48 8.51
N LEU A 124 -3.96 -20.63 8.82
CA LEU A 124 -3.44 -19.59 7.92
C LEU A 124 -1.92 -19.65 7.79
N ILE A 125 -1.35 -20.84 7.94
CA ILE A 125 0.11 -21.07 7.82
C ILE A 125 0.60 -20.67 6.43
N MET A 126 -0.13 -21.05 5.38
CA MET A 126 0.27 -20.75 4.01
C MET A 126 0.28 -19.24 3.76
N GLU A 127 -0.74 -18.52 4.21
CA GLU A 127 -0.82 -17.05 4.13
C GLU A 127 0.27 -16.40 4.98
N SER A 128 0.60 -16.96 6.14
CA SER A 128 1.71 -16.47 6.97
C SER A 128 3.06 -16.61 6.28
N PHE A 129 3.28 -17.74 5.61
CA PHE A 129 4.47 -17.95 4.79
C PHE A 129 4.53 -16.95 3.64
N GLN A 130 3.43 -16.77 2.91
CA GLN A 130 3.34 -15.79 1.81
C GLN A 130 3.60 -14.36 2.28
N ARG A 131 3.05 -13.95 3.44
CA ARG A 131 3.37 -12.64 4.05
C ARG A 131 4.85 -12.49 4.38
N GLY A 132 5.50 -13.55 4.85
CA GLY A 132 6.95 -13.59 5.06
C GLY A 132 7.74 -13.34 3.77
N LEU A 133 7.35 -13.98 2.67
CA LEU A 133 7.95 -13.74 1.36
C LEU A 133 7.71 -12.31 0.88
N VAL A 134 6.50 -11.77 1.05
CA VAL A 134 6.18 -10.38 0.71
C VAL A 134 7.08 -9.40 1.47
N ILE A 135 7.27 -9.59 2.79
CA ILE A 135 8.16 -8.73 3.59
C ILE A 135 9.60 -8.80 3.06
N LYS A 136 10.10 -10.01 2.78
CA LYS A 136 11.46 -10.23 2.25
C LYS A 136 11.67 -9.50 0.93
N ASP A 137 10.75 -9.71 -0.01
CA ASP A 137 10.83 -9.10 -1.34
C ASP A 137 10.68 -7.58 -1.27
N LEU A 138 9.78 -7.08 -0.41
CA LEU A 138 9.60 -5.65 -0.18
C LEU A 138 10.86 -5.01 0.39
N LYS A 139 11.52 -5.66 1.36
CA LYS A 139 12.77 -5.18 1.96
C LYS A 139 13.87 -5.06 0.91
N LEU A 140 14.04 -6.09 0.08
CA LEU A 140 14.99 -6.08 -1.04
C LEU A 140 14.64 -5.01 -2.08
N TRP A 141 13.36 -4.88 -2.43
CA TRP A 141 12.90 -3.87 -3.38
C TRP A 141 13.18 -2.46 -2.87
N LEU A 142 12.89 -2.17 -1.59
CA LEU A 142 13.23 -0.89 -0.98
C LEU A 142 14.73 -0.64 -1.01
N TYR A 143 15.56 -1.65 -0.70
CA TYR A 143 17.02 -1.52 -0.74
C TYR A 143 17.52 -1.09 -2.13
N ASN A 144 16.98 -1.70 -3.18
CA ASN A 144 17.40 -1.40 -4.55
C ASN A 144 16.86 -0.05 -5.10
N ASN A 145 15.87 0.55 -4.43
CA ASN A 145 15.14 1.71 -4.93
C ASN A 145 15.12 2.91 -3.96
N HIS A 146 15.82 2.84 -2.82
CA HIS A 146 15.83 3.86 -1.78
C HIS A 146 16.21 5.25 -2.31
N GLN A 147 17.12 5.31 -3.30
CA GLN A 147 17.59 6.51 -3.98
C GLN A 147 16.48 7.30 -4.69
N TYR A 148 15.33 6.69 -4.96
CA TYR A 148 14.20 7.34 -5.62
C TYR A 148 13.20 7.99 -4.66
N PHE A 149 13.45 7.93 -3.35
CA PHE A 149 12.66 8.59 -2.33
C PHE A 149 13.33 9.90 -1.88
N LYS A 150 12.52 10.81 -1.36
CA LYS A 150 12.97 12.09 -0.79
C LYS A 150 13.81 11.79 0.45
N LYS A 151 15.02 12.37 0.50
CA LYS A 151 15.81 12.39 1.74
C LYS A 151 15.10 13.28 2.76
N LYS A 152 15.03 12.84 4.01
CA LYS A 152 14.58 13.72 5.09
C LYS A 152 15.73 14.65 5.45
N ASN A 153 15.56 15.94 5.20
CA ASN A 153 16.41 16.94 5.83
C ASN A 153 16.05 16.97 7.32
N LEU A 154 16.98 16.53 8.17
CA LEU A 154 16.84 16.44 9.64
C LEU A 154 16.57 17.82 10.30
N GLU A 155 16.74 18.92 9.56
CA GLU A 155 16.53 20.30 9.98
C GLU A 155 15.06 20.64 10.34
N ASN A 156 14.05 19.93 9.79
CA ASN A 156 12.63 20.30 9.94
C ASN A 156 11.84 19.50 10.99
N ILE A 157 12.51 18.79 11.91
CA ILE A 157 11.83 17.94 12.93
C ILE A 157 11.15 18.77 14.04
N ARG A 158 11.41 20.08 14.14
CA ARG A 158 11.04 20.87 15.32
C ARG A 158 9.58 21.31 15.44
N VAL A 159 8.72 21.05 14.46
CA VAL A 159 7.29 21.41 14.60
C VAL A 159 6.41 20.32 13.99
N ILE A 160 5.98 19.36 14.82
CA ILE A 160 4.79 18.57 14.54
C ILE A 160 3.64 19.23 15.30
N PRO A 161 2.70 19.93 14.65
CA PRO A 161 1.49 20.36 15.33
C PRO A 161 0.69 19.11 15.69
N GLN A 162 0.42 18.93 16.97
CA GLN A 162 -0.55 17.96 17.46
C GLN A 162 -1.94 18.41 16.98
N ILE A 163 -2.36 17.96 15.79
CA ILE A 163 -3.73 18.16 15.32
C ILE A 163 -4.57 17.05 15.93
N SER A 164 -5.19 17.33 17.07
CA SER A 164 -6.33 16.59 17.59
C SER A 164 -7.54 16.89 16.72
N ILE A 165 -7.98 15.92 15.90
CA ILE A 165 -9.25 16.04 15.19
C ILE A 165 -10.33 15.53 16.15
N GLN A 166 -11.10 16.45 16.73
CA GLN A 166 -12.41 16.15 17.29
C GLN A 166 -13.39 15.96 16.12
N GLU A 167 -14.04 14.81 16.08
CA GLU A 167 -15.15 14.51 15.16
C GLU A 167 -16.40 15.32 15.55
N LYS A 168 -16.89 16.15 14.61
CA LYS A 168 -18.28 16.63 14.38
C LYS A 168 -18.19 17.56 13.15
N GLU A 169 -19.01 17.47 12.10
CA GLU A 169 -20.46 17.59 12.09
C GLU A 169 -21.04 17.02 10.77
N ILE A 170 -22.35 16.79 10.81
CA ILE A 170 -23.24 16.09 9.89
C ILE A 170 -23.80 17.06 8.84
N VAL A 171 -23.80 16.68 7.56
CA VAL A 171 -24.78 17.17 6.57
C VAL A 171 -25.10 16.06 5.58
N GLU A 172 -26.32 15.53 5.67
CA GLU A 172 -26.95 14.68 4.67
C GLU A 172 -27.38 15.52 3.46
N THR A 173 -27.14 15.03 2.25
CA THR A 173 -28.07 15.26 1.12
C THR A 173 -27.96 14.13 0.10
N GLU A 174 -29.14 13.75 -0.39
CA GLU A 174 -29.45 12.58 -1.19
C GLU A 174 -29.22 12.78 -2.68
N HIS A 175 -28.39 11.94 -3.31
CA HIS A 175 -28.44 11.62 -4.74
C HIS A 175 -27.41 10.51 -4.99
N THR A 176 -27.78 9.25 -5.19
CA THR A 176 -28.23 8.75 -6.49
C THR A 176 -28.63 7.29 -6.30
N LYS A 177 -29.93 7.02 -6.51
CA LYS A 177 -30.43 5.70 -6.93
C LYS A 177 -30.25 5.61 -8.46
N GLU A 178 -30.28 4.38 -8.97
CA GLU A 178 -30.12 3.98 -10.37
C GLU A 178 -28.65 4.05 -10.83
N ILE A 179 -27.99 2.94 -11.13
CA ILE A 179 -28.25 2.09 -12.31
C ILE A 179 -28.06 0.61 -11.95
N LEU A 180 -29.05 -0.19 -12.31
CA LEU A 180 -29.08 -1.65 -12.26
C LEU A 180 -29.07 -2.19 -13.70
N GLN A 181 -28.45 -3.38 -13.87
CA GLN A 181 -28.63 -4.38 -14.94
C GLN A 181 -27.94 -4.21 -16.31
N SER A 182 -27.00 -5.12 -16.61
CA SER A 182 -27.18 -6.29 -17.51
C SER A 182 -25.82 -7.03 -17.71
N PRO A 183 -25.72 -8.15 -18.47
CA PRO A 183 -25.91 -9.56 -18.07
C PRO A 183 -24.61 -10.42 -18.17
N PRO A 184 -24.62 -11.74 -17.84
CA PRO A 184 -23.40 -12.55 -17.75
C PRO A 184 -22.99 -13.16 -19.09
N ILE A 185 -21.68 -13.31 -19.33
CA ILE A 185 -21.14 -14.08 -20.46
C ILE A 185 -20.12 -15.09 -19.93
N GLN A 186 -20.33 -16.36 -20.32
CA GLN A 186 -19.49 -17.53 -20.06
C GLN A 186 -18.42 -17.71 -21.16
N SER A 187 -17.51 -18.65 -20.84
CA SER A 187 -16.64 -19.48 -21.68
C SER A 187 -15.30 -18.92 -22.21
N GLU A 188 -14.25 -19.48 -21.60
CA GLU A 188 -13.06 -20.10 -22.21
C GLU A 188 -12.30 -19.39 -23.32
N LEU A 189 -11.03 -19.10 -23.02
CA LEU A 189 -9.92 -19.36 -23.94
C LEU A 189 -8.65 -19.70 -23.15
N LEU A 190 -8.26 -20.97 -23.25
CA LEU A 190 -6.89 -21.46 -23.09
C LEU A 190 -6.00 -20.80 -24.15
N ILE A 191 -4.78 -20.37 -23.78
CA ILE A 191 -3.54 -20.49 -24.59
C ILE A 191 -2.33 -20.16 -23.70
N ASN A 192 -1.52 -21.21 -23.51
CA ASN A 192 -0.07 -21.33 -23.53
C ASN A 192 0.81 -20.44 -22.64
N MET A 193 1.32 -21.09 -21.59
CA MET A 193 2.65 -20.86 -21.02
C MET A 193 3.72 -21.13 -22.09
N GLU A 194 4.61 -20.17 -22.34
CA GLU A 194 6.04 -20.41 -22.52
C GLU A 194 6.81 -19.08 -22.68
N ASN A 195 7.97 -19.03 -22.00
CA ASN A 195 9.14 -18.18 -22.25
C ASN A 195 9.14 -16.71 -21.81
N ILE A 196 9.59 -16.48 -20.57
CA ILE A 196 10.56 -15.42 -20.26
C ILE A 196 11.65 -16.01 -19.37
N THR A 197 12.73 -16.49 -20.01
CA THR A 197 14.06 -16.60 -19.39
C THR A 197 14.77 -15.28 -19.63
N ASP A 198 15.02 -14.51 -18.58
CA ASP A 198 16.28 -13.80 -18.32
C ASP A 198 16.10 -12.92 -17.08
N ILE A 199 16.64 -13.35 -15.93
CA ILE A 199 16.91 -12.44 -14.82
C ILE A 199 18.31 -12.76 -14.28
N SER A 200 19.16 -11.77 -14.49
CA SER A 200 20.45 -11.53 -13.87
C SER A 200 20.57 -12.01 -12.41
N GLN A 201 21.76 -12.53 -12.11
CA GLN A 201 22.23 -13.14 -10.86
C GLN A 201 21.77 -12.44 -9.55
N PRO A 202 21.44 -13.21 -8.49
CA PRO A 202 21.03 -12.66 -7.21
C PRO A 202 22.22 -12.11 -6.42
N LYS A 203 22.14 -10.83 -6.02
CA LYS A 203 22.92 -10.30 -4.88
C LYS A 203 22.33 -10.88 -3.59
N THR A 204 23.19 -11.38 -2.70
CA THR A 204 22.82 -12.08 -1.47
C THR A 204 22.09 -11.17 -0.47
N ILE A 205 21.06 -11.74 0.16
CA ILE A 205 20.09 -11.06 1.05
C ILE A 205 20.67 -10.69 2.43
N ASP A 206 21.85 -11.21 2.77
CA ASP A 206 22.43 -11.15 4.12
C ASP A 206 23.07 -9.80 4.50
N GLN A 207 22.97 -8.77 3.65
CA GLN A 207 23.53 -7.44 3.93
C GLN A 207 22.48 -6.36 4.23
N ILE A 208 21.20 -6.68 4.24
CA ILE A 208 20.11 -5.70 4.37
C ILE A 208 19.57 -5.73 5.79
N ASP A 209 20.37 -5.40 6.81
CA ASP A 209 19.89 -5.57 8.19
C ASP A 209 19.12 -4.37 8.75
N LYS A 210 19.25 -3.17 8.18
CA LYS A 210 18.47 -2.00 8.61
C LYS A 210 17.97 -1.16 7.43
N ILE A 211 16.65 -0.93 7.42
CA ILE A 211 16.04 0.01 6.46
C ILE A 211 16.41 1.45 6.80
N GLU A 212 16.69 1.77 8.06
CA GLU A 212 17.18 3.08 8.45
C GLU A 212 18.43 3.47 7.65
N ASP A 213 19.44 2.60 7.60
CA ASP A 213 20.70 2.85 6.88
C ASP A 213 20.48 3.15 5.39
N MET A 214 19.45 2.55 4.79
CA MET A 214 19.08 2.79 3.37
C MET A 214 18.56 4.20 3.12
N PHE A 215 18.03 4.88 4.13
CA PHE A 215 17.45 6.23 3.98
C PHE A 215 18.31 7.34 4.61
N GLN A 216 19.55 7.03 5.03
CA GLN A 216 20.48 7.96 5.68
C GLN A 216 21.62 8.47 4.76
N VAL A 217 21.74 7.97 3.53
CA VAL A 217 22.80 8.33 2.57
C VAL A 217 22.37 9.42 1.61
#